data_AF-A0A8S2U655-F1
#
_entry.id   AF-A0A8S2U655-F1
#
_cell.length_a   1.000
_cell.length_b   1.000
_cell.length_c   1.000
_cell.angle_alpha   90.00
_cell.angle_beta   90.00
_cell.angle_gamma   90.00
#
_symmetry.space_group_name_H-M   'P 1'
#
loop_
_entity.id
_entity.type
_entity.pdbx_description
1 polymer ?
#
loop_
_entity_poly.entity_id
_entity_poly.type
_entity_poly.pdbx_seq_one_letter_code
_entity_poly.pdbx_strand_id
1 'polypeptide(L)' 'MEKTEAYQCLGVNDPLPNLIERTNKYLLDLRLAHWITQKQYELLCVKPSEAKLAHL' A
#
# COMPACT_ATOMS: atom_id res chain seq x y z
N MET A 1 -10.92 10.95 -17.33
CA MET A 1 -10.09 10.42 -16.23
C MET A 1 -10.91 9.40 -15.49
N GLU A 2 -10.62 8.11 -15.68
CA GLU A 2 -11.21 7.07 -14.84
C GLU A 2 -10.78 7.33 -13.39
N LYS A 3 -11.76 7.58 -12.53
CA LYS A 3 -11.52 7.77 -11.11
C LYS A 3 -11.16 6.41 -10.53
N THR A 4 -9.86 6.15 -10.37
CA THR A 4 -9.40 4.98 -9.64
C THR A 4 -9.91 5.09 -8.19
N GLU A 5 -10.25 3.97 -7.58
CA GLU A 5 -10.64 3.89 -6.16
C GLU A 5 -9.50 4.28 -5.19
N ALA A 6 -8.37 4.77 -5.70
CA ALA A 6 -7.25 5.26 -4.91
C ALA A 6 -7.67 6.40 -3.95
N TYR A 7 -8.73 7.14 -4.28
CA TYR A 7 -9.23 8.28 -3.50
C TYR A 7 -10.59 8.05 -2.84
N GLN A 8 -11.08 6.80 -2.75
CA GLN A 8 -12.32 6.48 -2.01
C GLN A 8 -12.23 6.79 -0.50
N CYS A 9 -11.05 7.17 -0.05
CA CYS A 9 -10.68 7.55 1.30
C CYS A 9 -11.04 9.00 1.69
N LEU A 10 -12.13 9.55 1.14
CA LEU A 10 -12.69 10.85 1.56
C LEU A 10 -13.87 10.63 2.54
N GLY A 11 -13.71 9.70 3.48
CA GLY A 11 -14.61 9.49 4.62
C GLY A 11 -13.95 9.91 5.93
N VAL A 12 -14.73 10.00 7.01
CA VAL A 12 -14.34 10.48 8.36
C VAL A 12 -13.17 9.70 9.01
N ASN A 13 -12.66 8.64 8.36
CA ASN A 13 -11.65 7.74 8.90
C ASN A 13 -10.29 7.94 8.22
N ASP A 14 -9.22 7.82 9.02
CA ASP A 14 -7.83 7.85 8.55
C ASP A 14 -7.62 6.79 7.45
N PRO A 15 -7.20 7.18 6.23
CA PRO A 15 -7.04 6.26 5.11
C PRO A 15 -5.72 5.49 5.12
N LEU A 16 -4.79 5.87 6.00
CA LEU A 16 -3.47 5.27 6.09
C LEU A 16 -3.50 3.74 6.26
N PRO A 17 -4.34 3.14 7.13
CA PRO A 17 -4.36 1.70 7.30
C PRO A 17 -4.78 0.96 6.03
N ASN A 18 -5.78 1.48 5.32
CA ASN A 18 -6.28 0.89 4.08
C ASN A 18 -5.23 0.97 2.96
N LEU A 19 -4.52 2.10 2.87
CA LEU A 19 -3.43 2.30 1.92
C LEU A 19 -2.26 1.35 2.18
N ILE A 20 -1.88 1.16 3.45
CA ILE A 20 -0.84 0.19 3.83
C ILE A 20 -1.25 -1.23 3.42
N GLU A 21 -2.48 -1.63 3.74
CA GLU A 21 -3.00 -2.97 3.40
C GLU A 21 -2.99 -3.21 1.89
N ARG A 22 -3.56 -2.28 1.10
CA ARG A 22 -3.58 -2.38 -0.37
C ARG A 22 -2.17 -2.44 -0.96
N THR A 23 -1.25 -1.64 -0.44
CA THR A 23 0.14 -1.60 -0.92
C THR A 23 0.85 -2.92 -0.64
N ASN A 24 0.74 -3.43 0.58
CA ASN A 24 1.39 -4.70 0.95
C ASN A 24 0.79 -5.89 0.21
N LYS A 25 -0.53 -5.88 -0.03
CA LYS A 25 -1.19 -6.88 -0.88
C LYS A 25 -0.64 -6.87 -2.31
N TYR A 26 -0.51 -5.70 -2.92
CA TYR A 26 0.07 -5.57 -4.25
C TYR A 26 1.52 -6.09 -4.32
N LEU A 27 2.34 -5.77 -3.32
CA LEU A 27 3.71 -6.29 -3.21
C LEU A 27 3.73 -7.82 -3.08
N LEU A 28 2.78 -8.40 -2.34
CA LEU A 28 2.65 -9.84 -2.22
C LEU A 28 2.27 -10.49 -3.55
N ASP A 29 1.34 -9.89 -4.29
CA ASP A 29 0.93 -10.37 -5.62
C ASP A 29 2.12 -10.34 -6.60
N LEU A 30 2.94 -9.28 -6.58
CA LEU A 30 4.18 -9.21 -7.37
C LEU A 30 5.18 -10.32 -6.99
N ARG A 31 5.30 -10.63 -5.70
CA ARG A 31 6.16 -11.73 -5.23
C ARG A 31 5.62 -13.07 -5.72
N LEU A 32 4.32 -13.32 -5.60
CA LEU A 32 3.68 -14.56 -6.03
C LEU A 32 3.80 -14.76 -7.55
N ALA A 33 3.75 -13.67 -8.31
CA ALA A 33 4.01 -13.69 -9.75
C ALA A 33 5.51 -13.79 -10.10
N HIS A 34 6.40 -13.86 -9.12
CA HIS A 34 7.87 -13.92 -9.26
C HIS A 34 8.52 -12.68 -9.90
N TRP A 35 7.87 -11.51 -9.84
CA TRP A 35 8.42 -10.23 -10.33
C TRP A 35 9.42 -9.62 -9.36
N ILE A 36 9.28 -9.95 -8.08
CA ILE A 36 10.21 -9.56 -7.02
C ILE A 36 10.58 -10.76 -6.15
N THR A 37 11.79 -10.73 -5.60
CA THR A 37 12.30 -11.74 -4.66
C THR A 37 11.71 -11.55 -3.26
N GLN A 38 11.81 -12.59 -2.42
CA GLN A 38 11.44 -12.50 -1.01
C GLN A 38 12.14 -11.34 -0.29
N LYS A 39 13.44 -11.17 -0.54
CA LYS A 39 14.23 -10.09 0.09
C LYS A 39 13.76 -8.70 -0.35
N GLN A 40 13.37 -8.54 -1.62
CA GLN A 40 12.79 -7.29 -2.12
C GLN A 40 11.41 -7.04 -1.52
N TYR A 41 10.57 -8.07 -1.40
CA TYR A 41 9.28 -7.95 -0.74
C TYR A 41 9.41 -7.48 0.71
N GLU A 42 10.31 -8.09 1.49
CA GLU A 42 10.55 -7.70 2.89
C GLU A 42 11.05 -6.26 3.05
N LEU A 43 11.87 -5.78 2.12
CA LEU A 43 12.38 -4.40 2.12
C LEU A 43 11.33 -3.37 1.70
N LEU A 44 10.42 -3.74 0.79
CA LEU A 44 9.40 -2.83 0.25
C LEU A 44 8.11 -2.82 1.07
N CYS A 45 7.85 -3.86 1.87
CA CYS A 45 6.65 -3.99 2.68
C CYS A 45 6.53 -2.81 3.65
N VAL A 46 5.41 -2.11 3.58
CA VAL A 46 5.16 -0.90 4.37
C VAL A 46 4.77 -1.31 5.79
N LYS A 47 5.59 -0.92 6.76
CA LYS A 47 5.27 -1.10 8.17
C LYS A 47 4.37 0.03 8.65
N PRO A 48 3.26 -0.27 9.36
CA PRO A 48 2.38 0.77 9.89
C PRO A 48 3.08 1.78 10.81
N SER A 49 4.14 1.36 11.52
CA SER A 49 4.95 2.22 12.39
C SER A 49 5.83 3.23 11.65
N GLU A 50 6.13 2.99 10.37
CA GLU A 50 7.03 3.79 9.55
C GLU A 50 6.26 4.64 8.51
N ALA A 51 4.97 4.38 8.34
CA ALA A 51 4.11 5.07 7.40
C ALA A 51 3.40 6.27 8.06
N LYS A 52 3.51 7.45 7.44
CA LYS A 52 2.78 8.65 7.86
C LYS A 52 2.20 9.31 6.62
N LEU A 53 0.93 9.72 6.67
CA LEU A 53 0.38 10.60 5.65
C LEU A 53 1.08 11.95 5.75
N ALA A 54 1.85 12.30 4.73
CA ALA A 54 2.30 13.67 4.56
C ALA A 54 1.07 14.51 4.18
N HIS A 55 0.76 15.54 4.97
CA HIS A 55 -0.21 16.55 4.55
C HIS A 55 0.41 17.31 3.36
N LEU A 56 -0.13 17.10 2.17
CA LEU A 56 0.08 17.94 0.99
C LEU A 56 -0.99 19.02 0.95
#